data_AF-A0A060BQI3-F1
#
_entry.id   AF-A0A060BQI3-F1
#
_cell.length_a   1.000
_cell.length_b   1.000
_cell.length_c   1.000
_cell.angle_alpha   90.00
_cell.angle_beta   90.00
_cell.angle_gamma   90.00
#
_symmetry.space_group_name_H-M   'P 1'
#
loop_
_entity.id
_entity.type
_entity.pdbx_description
1 polymer ?
#
loop_
_entity_poly.entity_id
_entity_poly.type
_entity_poly.pdbx_seq_one_letter_code
_entity_poly.pdbx_strand_id
1 'polypeptide(L)'
;MIVGTKGFDFGEGRVLMVETAWSGNSVLYVQRGPDCCATVSVGEMLLPGEIFLRPEESYTMPWVVVTASDMGLDGLSDSLHTWERGLKSHPLRQPVTFNVWESVQFDHDFARL
;
A
#
# COMPACT_ATOMS: atom_id res chain seq x y z
N MET A 1 -5.01 4.98 0.44
CA MET A 1 -6.33 5.63 0.67
C MET A 1 -7.32 5.15 -0.34
N ILE A 2 -8.59 5.09 0.06
CA ILE A 2 -9.72 4.79 -0.82
C ILE A 2 -10.69 5.99 -0.78
N VAL A 3 -11.11 6.47 -1.95
CA VAL A 3 -12.15 7.49 -2.11
C VAL A 3 -13.24 6.95 -3.03
N GLY A 4 -14.48 7.39 -2.87
CA GLY A 4 -15.56 6.89 -3.71
C GLY A 4 -16.86 7.65 -3.62
N THR A 5 -17.89 7.10 -4.25
CA THR A 5 -19.26 7.62 -4.18
C THR A 5 -19.78 7.63 -2.75
N LYS A 6 -20.60 8.62 -2.38
CA LYS A 6 -21.18 8.71 -1.04
C LYS A 6 -21.88 7.40 -0.67
N GLY A 7 -21.49 6.80 0.45
CA GLY A 7 -22.08 5.55 0.95
C GLY A 7 -21.60 4.30 0.23
N PHE A 8 -20.46 4.32 -0.47
CA PHE A 8 -19.84 3.08 -0.94
C PHE A 8 -19.62 2.12 0.23
N ASP A 9 -19.71 0.83 -0.06
CA ASP A 9 -19.48 -0.24 0.90
C ASP A 9 -18.70 -1.39 0.26
N PHE A 10 -18.80 -2.59 0.81
CA PHE A 10 -18.12 -3.76 0.28
C PHE A 10 -18.63 -4.19 -1.09
N GLY A 11 -19.93 -4.13 -1.34
CA GLY A 11 -20.54 -4.64 -2.58
C GLY A 11 -20.94 -3.57 -3.58
N GLU A 12 -21.09 -2.31 -3.14
CA GLU A 12 -21.60 -1.23 -3.97
C GLU A 12 -20.75 0.05 -3.91
N GLY A 13 -20.77 0.78 -5.02
CA GLY A 13 -20.17 2.10 -5.14
C GLY A 13 -18.94 2.13 -6.05
N ARG A 14 -18.69 3.32 -6.61
CA ARG A 14 -17.49 3.58 -7.41
C ARG A 14 -16.39 4.06 -6.49
N VAL A 15 -15.29 3.33 -6.46
CA VAL A 15 -14.15 3.55 -5.57
C VAL A 15 -12.84 3.61 -6.36
N LEU A 16 -11.92 4.45 -5.88
CA LEU A 16 -10.54 4.60 -6.34
C LEU A 16 -9.63 4.44 -5.14
N MET A 17 -8.62 3.58 -5.25
CA MET A 17 -7.55 3.42 -4.29
C MET A 17 -6.25 3.93 -4.86
N VAL A 18 -5.50 4.67 -4.03
CA VAL A 18 -4.13 5.06 -4.30
C VAL A 18 -3.24 4.72 -3.11
N GLU A 19 -2.03 4.26 -3.38
CA GLU A 19 -1.02 3.92 -2.36
C GLU A 19 0.39 4.14 -2.89
N THR A 20 1.31 4.62 -2.06
CA THR A 20 2.74 4.62 -2.37
C THR A 20 3.31 3.24 -2.02
N ALA A 21 3.93 2.56 -2.97
CA ALA A 21 4.68 1.32 -2.74
C ALA A 21 6.01 1.62 -2.01
N TRP A 22 5.89 2.05 -0.76
CA TRP A 22 6.98 2.58 0.07
C TRP A 22 6.76 2.25 1.55
N SER A 23 7.84 1.86 2.23
CA SER A 23 7.79 1.45 3.64
C SER A 23 8.30 2.52 4.61
N GLY A 24 8.73 3.68 4.11
CA GLY A 24 9.17 4.81 4.93
C GLY A 24 8.04 5.81 5.18
N ASN A 25 8.42 7.06 5.47
CA ASN A 25 7.45 8.15 5.61
C ASN A 25 6.68 8.33 4.30
N SER A 26 5.36 8.38 4.39
CA SER A 26 4.46 8.55 3.25
C SER A 26 3.46 9.66 3.56
N VAL A 27 3.11 10.44 2.54
CA VAL A 27 2.06 11.46 2.60
C VAL A 27 0.94 11.09 1.66
N LEU A 28 -0.28 11.36 2.11
CA LEU A 28 -1.48 11.11 1.35
C LEU A 28 -2.51 12.17 1.68
N TYR A 29 -3.11 12.80 0.67
CA TYR A 29 -4.10 13.84 0.88
C TYR A 29 -5.10 13.95 -0.27
N VAL A 30 -6.26 14.52 0.07
CA VAL A 30 -7.31 14.90 -0.88
C VAL A 30 -7.40 16.42 -0.86
N GLN A 31 -7.38 17.04 -2.04
CA GLN A 31 -7.60 18.46 -2.18
C GLN A 31 -8.84 18.72 -3.04
N ARG A 32 -9.65 19.69 -2.63
CA ARG A 32 -10.76 20.21 -3.43
C ARG A 32 -10.78 21.73 -3.31
N GLY A 33 -10.48 22.40 -4.42
CA GLY A 33 -10.55 23.86 -4.53
C GLY A 33 -11.89 24.32 -5.12
N PRO A 34 -12.24 25.61 -5.01
CA PRO A 34 -13.42 26.19 -5.65
C PRO A 34 -13.40 26.01 -7.18
N ASP A 35 -12.21 26.10 -7.78
CA ASP A 35 -12.01 26.09 -9.24
C ASP A 35 -11.43 24.78 -9.76
N CYS A 36 -11.17 23.80 -8.88
CA CYS A 36 -10.50 22.55 -9.24
C CYS A 36 -11.40 21.34 -8.98
N CYS A 37 -11.29 20.35 -9.88
CA CYS A 37 -11.76 18.99 -9.59
C CYS A 37 -11.08 18.47 -8.31
N ALA A 38 -11.76 17.57 -7.59
CA ALA A 38 -11.15 16.90 -6.44
C ALA A 38 -9.94 16.09 -6.92
N THR A 39 -8.78 16.31 -6.30
CA THR A 39 -7.55 15.59 -6.57
C THR A 39 -7.17 14.72 -5.39
N VAL A 40 -6.54 13.61 -5.71
CA VAL A 40 -5.96 12.67 -4.76
C VAL A 40 -4.47 12.62 -5.04
N SER A 41 -3.65 12.78 -4.00
CA SER A 41 -2.20 12.81 -4.12
C SER A 41 -1.58 11.91 -3.06
N VAL A 42 -0.49 11.24 -3.45
CA VAL A 42 0.19 10.23 -2.65
C VAL A 42 1.66 10.21 -3.05
N GLY A 43 2.53 9.99 -2.08
CA GLY A 43 3.98 9.93 -2.30
C GLY A 43 4.72 9.61 -1.00
N GLU A 44 6.02 9.48 -1.10
CA GLU A 44 6.94 9.51 0.01
C GLU A 44 7.00 10.91 0.63
N MET A 45 7.18 10.98 1.94
CA MET A 45 7.33 12.23 2.66
C MET A 45 8.80 12.39 3.07
N LEU A 46 9.53 13.15 2.26
CA LEU A 46 10.93 13.46 2.51
C LEU A 46 11.07 14.51 3.61
N LEU A 47 11.94 14.25 4.57
CA LEU A 47 12.35 15.20 5.59
C LEU A 47 13.43 16.16 5.05
N PRO A 48 13.61 17.33 5.68
CA PRO A 48 14.62 18.30 5.26
C PRO A 48 16.01 17.67 5.20
N GLY A 49 16.69 17.83 4.05
CA GLY A 49 18.05 17.35 3.83
C GLY A 49 18.17 15.89 3.39
N GLU A 50 17.08 15.13 3.27
CA GLU A 50 17.12 13.73 2.79
C GLU A 50 17.46 13.62 1.30
N ILE A 51 17.13 14.65 0.50
CA ILE A 51 17.48 14.72 -0.92
C ILE A 51 18.12 16.07 -1.24
N PHE A 52 19.23 15.99 -1.96
CA PHE A 52 19.91 17.12 -2.58
C PHE A 52 20.29 16.71 -4.00
N LEU A 53 19.87 17.47 -5.01
CA LEU A 53 20.18 17.21 -6.41
C LEU A 53 21.11 18.30 -6.95
N ARG A 54 22.24 17.89 -7.51
CA ARG A 54 23.12 18.75 -8.32
C ARG A 54 22.52 18.94 -9.71
N PRO A 55 23.03 19.91 -10.51
CA PRO A 55 22.68 19.98 -11.91
C PRO A 55 22.82 18.62 -12.60
N GLU A 56 21.83 18.25 -13.40
CA GLU A 56 21.75 17.00 -14.16
C GLU A 56 21.50 15.72 -13.33
N GLU A 57 21.43 15.81 -11.99
CA GLU A 57 21.00 14.69 -11.17
C GLU A 57 19.47 14.56 -11.18
N SER A 58 18.99 13.32 -11.05
CA SER A 58 17.57 12.98 -11.01
C SER A 58 17.25 12.17 -9.77
N TYR A 59 15.98 12.24 -9.38
CA TYR A 59 15.41 11.44 -8.31
C TYR A 59 14.23 10.65 -8.85
N THR A 60 14.15 9.39 -8.45
CA THR A 60 13.03 8.50 -8.77
C THR A 60 12.23 8.25 -7.50
N MET A 61 11.01 8.76 -7.48
CA MET A 61 10.05 8.47 -6.42
C MET A 61 9.64 6.98 -6.44
N PRO A 62 9.16 6.41 -5.32
CA PRO A 62 8.56 5.09 -5.30
C PRO A 62 7.36 4.99 -6.25
N TRP A 63 7.00 3.76 -6.59
CA TRP A 63 5.83 3.50 -7.40
C TRP A 63 4.56 3.93 -6.68
N VAL A 64 3.61 4.50 -7.43
CA VAL A 64 2.24 4.72 -6.96
C VAL A 64 1.36 3.63 -7.55
N VAL A 65 0.71 2.88 -6.67
CA VAL A 65 -0.28 1.87 -7.03
C VAL A 65 -1.65 2.53 -7.09
N VAL A 66 -2.36 2.32 -8.19
CA VAL A 66 -3.71 2.83 -8.40
C VAL A 66 -4.60 1.71 -8.88
N THR A 67 -5.75 1.53 -8.23
CA THR A 67 -6.81 0.63 -8.71
C THR A 67 -8.19 1.25 -8.47
N ALA A 68 -9.19 0.81 -9.21
CA ALA A 68 -10.55 1.30 -9.10
C ALA A 68 -11.56 0.17 -9.30
N SER A 69 -12.76 0.33 -8.74
CA SER A 69 -13.87 -0.60 -8.91
C SER A 69 -15.19 0.14 -8.90
N ASP A 70 -16.18 -0.37 -9.61
CA ASP A 70 -17.59 0.00 -9.53
C ASP A 70 -18.44 -0.97 -8.70
N MET A 71 -17.80 -2.01 -8.12
CA MET A 71 -18.41 -3.06 -7.29
C MET A 71 -17.98 -2.94 -5.83
N GLY A 72 -17.81 -1.71 -5.33
CA GLY A 72 -17.41 -1.47 -3.94
C GLY A 72 -15.99 -1.93 -3.61
N LEU A 73 -15.75 -2.14 -2.31
CA LEU A 73 -14.44 -2.54 -1.79
C LEU A 73 -14.03 -3.96 -2.19
N ASP A 74 -14.99 -4.88 -2.37
CA ASP A 74 -14.69 -6.27 -2.72
C ASP A 74 -14.09 -6.35 -4.12
N GLY A 75 -14.69 -5.66 -5.10
CA GLY A 75 -14.13 -5.58 -6.45
C GLY A 75 -12.77 -4.89 -6.49
N LEU A 76 -12.55 -3.91 -5.60
CA LEU A 76 -11.26 -3.23 -5.46
C LEU A 76 -10.20 -4.17 -4.88
N SER A 77 -10.53 -4.90 -3.82
CA SER A 77 -9.64 -5.89 -3.19
C SER A 77 -9.34 -7.05 -4.12
N ASP A 78 -10.32 -7.53 -4.89
CA ASP A 78 -10.12 -8.60 -5.87
C ASP A 78 -9.12 -8.17 -6.95
N SER A 79 -9.25 -6.96 -7.50
CA SER A 79 -8.31 -6.40 -8.46
C SER A 79 -6.88 -6.36 -7.89
N LEU A 80 -6.71 -5.83 -6.68
CA LEU A 80 -5.39 -5.68 -6.06
C LEU A 80 -4.75 -7.03 -5.73
N HIS A 81 -5.51 -7.96 -5.12
CA HIS A 81 -5.03 -9.29 -4.78
C HIS A 81 -4.73 -10.14 -6.02
N THR A 82 -5.53 -10.01 -7.09
CA THR A 82 -5.27 -10.70 -8.35
C THR A 82 -3.94 -10.24 -8.94
N TRP A 83 -3.66 -8.94 -8.91
CA TRP A 83 -2.38 -8.40 -9.36
C TRP A 83 -1.21 -8.90 -8.50
N GLU A 84 -1.30 -8.80 -7.16
CA GLU A 84 -0.24 -9.21 -6.24
C GLU A 84 0.07 -10.71 -6.38
N ARG A 85 -0.97 -11.55 -6.43
CA ARG A 85 -0.83 -13.00 -6.62
C ARG A 85 -0.32 -13.39 -8.00
N GLY A 86 -0.43 -12.50 -8.98
CA GLY A 86 0.12 -12.66 -10.32
C GLY A 86 1.61 -12.34 -10.42
N LEU A 87 2.22 -11.74 -9.39
CA LEU A 87 3.65 -11.41 -9.40
C LEU A 87 4.49 -12.68 -9.35
N LYS A 88 5.63 -12.67 -10.06
CA LYS A 88 6.59 -13.80 -10.04
C LYS A 88 7.12 -14.11 -8.64
N SER A 89 7.12 -13.12 -7.75
CA SER A 89 7.54 -13.25 -6.35
C SER A 89 6.48 -13.89 -5.46
N HIS A 90 5.24 -14.01 -5.92
CA HIS A 90 4.17 -14.56 -5.10
C HIS A 90 4.45 -16.05 -4.79
N PRO A 91 4.39 -16.48 -3.51
CA PRO A 91 4.75 -17.83 -3.14
C PRO A 91 3.78 -18.87 -3.71
N LEU A 92 4.32 -19.91 -4.35
CA LEU A 92 3.52 -21.04 -4.84
C LEU A 92 2.96 -21.92 -3.70
N ARG A 93 3.60 -21.88 -2.53
CA ARG A 93 3.20 -22.62 -1.32
C ARG A 93 3.49 -21.76 -0.09
N GLN A 94 2.53 -21.70 0.82
CA GLN A 94 2.67 -21.06 2.13
C GLN A 94 2.51 -22.15 3.20
N PRO A 95 3.62 -22.70 3.73
CA PRO A 95 3.54 -23.78 4.70
C PRO A 95 2.96 -23.28 6.02
N VAL A 96 2.22 -24.16 6.70
CA VAL A 96 1.86 -23.95 8.10
C VAL A 96 3.16 -24.04 8.90
N THR A 97 3.50 -22.97 9.62
CA THR A 97 4.70 -22.88 10.45
C THR A 97 4.31 -22.76 11.92
N PHE A 98 5.20 -23.21 12.80
CA PHE A 98 5.09 -22.99 14.23
C PHE A 98 6.25 -22.10 14.66
N ASN A 99 5.94 -20.85 15.03
CA ASN A 99 6.92 -19.91 15.56
C ASN A 99 6.84 -19.91 17.09
N VAL A 100 7.93 -20.31 17.76
CA VAL A 100 8.00 -20.44 19.22
C VAL A 100 8.26 -19.14 19.97
N TRP A 101 8.32 -17.98 19.28
CA TRP A 101 8.68 -16.70 19.87
C TRP A 101 7.92 -16.39 21.16
N GLU A 102 6.59 -16.51 21.15
CA GLU A 102 5.80 -16.25 22.36
C GLU A 102 5.88 -17.38 23.39
N SER A 103 6.17 -18.61 22.95
CA SER A 103 6.22 -19.82 23.79
C SER A 103 7.46 -19.89 24.67
N VAL A 104 8.60 -19.40 24.17
CA VAL A 104 9.89 -19.46 24.89
C VAL A 104 10.53 -18.10 25.11
N GLN A 105 10.08 -17.06 24.40
CA GLN A 105 10.72 -15.75 24.38
C GLN A 105 12.22 -15.89 24.06
N PHE A 106 13.07 -15.74 25.08
CA PHE A 106 14.53 -15.85 24.98
C PHE A 106 15.10 -17.15 25.58
N ASP A 107 14.27 -18.00 26.21
CA ASP A 107 14.68 -19.27 26.84
C ASP A 107 14.83 -20.39 25.79
N HIS A 108 15.80 -20.21 24.89
CA HIS A 108 16.09 -21.17 23.83
C HIS A 108 17.03 -22.28 24.32
N ASP A 109 16.59 -23.53 24.25
CA ASP A 109 17.36 -24.71 24.60
C ASP A 109 17.14 -25.82 23.55
N PHE A 110 18.22 -26.38 22.99
CA PHE A 110 18.16 -27.49 22.03
C PHE A 110 17.55 -28.79 22.60
N ALA A 111 17.55 -28.97 23.92
CA ALA A 111 16.88 -30.10 24.55
C ALA A 111 15.35 -29.93 24.62
N ARG A 112 14.86 -28.69 24.42
CA ARG A 112 13.46 -28.30 24.60
C ARG A 112 12.77 -27.84 23.31
N LEU A 113 13.56 -27.44 22.30
CA LEU A 113 13.15 -26.99 20.96
C LEU A 113 13.41 -28.07 19.91
#